data_AF-A0A7X8F356-F1
#
_entry.id   AF-A0A7X8F356-F1
#
_cell.length_a   1.000
_cell.length_b   1.000
_cell.length_c   1.000
_cell.angle_alpha   90.00
_cell.angle_beta   90.00
_cell.angle_gamma   90.00
#
_symmetry.space_group_name_H-M   'P 1'
#
loop_
_entity.id
_entity.type
_entity.pdbx_description
1 polymer ?
#
loop_
_entity_poly.entity_id
_entity_poly.type
_entity_poly.pdbx_seq_one_letter_code
_entity_poly.pdbx_strand_id
1 'polypeptide(L)'
;DGFLYIEAYKTGIAGCSLGVGRNKTDEAVFADAGMILHKISGDEVRKGDLIMEVFGKSEESIETAKPILKSALTYSQQQDERIKKPLLLKTITNLYE
;
A
#
# COMPACT_ATOMS: atom_id res chain seq x y z
N ASP A 1 13.71 12.64 -3.04
CA ASP A 1 14.26 12.67 -1.68
C ASP A 1 13.24 13.33 -0.77
N GLY A 2 13.08 12.81 0.44
CA GLY A 2 12.13 13.32 1.44
C GLY A 2 11.42 12.19 2.19
N PHE A 3 10.35 12.52 2.90
CA PHE A 3 9.50 11.59 3.63
C PHE A 3 8.45 10.98 2.71
N LEU A 4 8.30 9.66 2.80
CA LEU A 4 7.33 8.87 2.04
C LEU A 4 5.93 8.90 2.69
N TYR A 5 4.89 9.03 1.88
CA TYR A 5 3.52 8.68 2.25
C TYR A 5 2.95 7.69 1.24
N ILE A 6 2.32 6.62 1.73
CA ILE A 6 1.67 5.58 0.94
C ILE A 6 0.17 5.63 1.18
N GLU A 7 -0.62 5.86 0.13
CA GLU A 7 -2.07 5.86 0.21
C GLU A 7 -2.65 4.44 0.14
N ALA A 8 -3.05 3.91 1.30
CA ALA A 8 -3.51 2.53 1.45
C ALA A 8 -4.67 2.13 0.51
N TYR A 9 -5.62 3.03 0.24
CA TYR A 9 -6.76 2.72 -0.62
C TYR A 9 -6.33 2.43 -2.06
N LYS A 10 -5.57 3.34 -2.69
CA LYS A 10 -5.01 3.10 -4.03
C LYS A 10 -4.08 1.89 -4.07
N THR A 11 -3.27 1.69 -3.03
CA THR A 11 -2.42 0.49 -2.94
C THR A 11 -3.25 -0.80 -2.90
N GLY A 12 -4.36 -0.81 -2.16
CA GLY A 12 -5.30 -1.93 -2.14
C GLY A 12 -5.96 -2.20 -3.49
N ILE A 13 -6.41 -1.14 -4.18
CA ILE A 13 -6.98 -1.26 -5.54
C ILE A 13 -5.95 -1.82 -6.53
N ALA A 14 -4.70 -1.34 -6.47
CA ALA A 14 -3.63 -1.91 -7.28
C ALA A 14 -3.38 -3.39 -6.96
N GLY A 15 -3.47 -3.79 -5.68
CA GLY A 15 -3.42 -5.18 -5.25
C GLY A 15 -4.48 -6.07 -5.91
N CYS A 16 -5.71 -5.58 -6.05
CA CYS A 16 -6.75 -6.29 -6.80
C CYS A 16 -6.38 -6.46 -8.28
N SER A 17 -5.79 -5.44 -8.92
CA SER A 17 -5.29 -5.56 -10.29
C SER A 17 -4.18 -6.61 -10.42
N LEU A 18 -3.28 -6.72 -9.44
CA LEU A 18 -2.20 -7.72 -9.39
C LEU A 18 -2.72 -9.16 -9.24
N GLY A 19 -3.91 -9.36 -8.67
CA GLY A 19 -4.51 -10.68 -8.44
C GLY A 19 -4.63 -11.08 -6.96
N VAL A 20 -4.35 -10.17 -6.02
CA VAL A 20 -4.51 -10.41 -4.57
C VAL A 20 -5.98 -10.56 -4.18
N GLY A 21 -6.85 -9.87 -4.92
CA GLY A 21 -8.28 -9.80 -4.66
C GLY A 21 -9.09 -10.09 -5.92
N ARG A 22 -10.39 -9.83 -5.81
CA ARG A 22 -11.37 -10.07 -6.88
C ARG A 22 -12.01 -8.75 -7.30
N ASN A 23 -12.06 -8.48 -8.60
CA ASN A 23 -12.91 -7.40 -9.12
C ASN A 23 -14.34 -7.90 -9.35
N LYS A 24 -14.50 -9.20 -9.67
CA LYS A 24 -15.77 -9.90 -9.84
C LYS A 24 -15.80 -11.16 -8.99
N THR A 25 -16.98 -11.61 -8.59
CA THR A 25 -17.16 -12.73 -7.65
C THR A 25 -16.60 -14.06 -8.15
N ASP A 26 -16.45 -14.23 -9.46
CA ASP A 26 -15.99 -15.45 -10.14
C ASP A 26 -14.49 -15.45 -10.47
N GLU A 27 -13.75 -14.37 -10.20
CA GLU A 27 -12.32 -14.29 -10.48
C GLU A 27 -11.49 -15.12 -9.49
N ALA A 28 -10.42 -15.74 -10.01
CA ALA A 28 -9.42 -16.43 -9.19
C ALA A 28 -8.56 -15.44 -8.40
N VAL A 29 -8.13 -15.87 -7.21
CA VAL A 29 -7.15 -15.15 -6.38
C VAL A 29 -5.82 -15.89 -6.46
N PHE A 30 -4.74 -15.12 -6.61
CA PHE A 30 -3.38 -15.62 -6.79
C PHE A 30 -2.60 -15.37 -5.51
N ALA A 31 -2.20 -16.46 -4.82
CA ALA A 31 -1.56 -16.37 -3.50
C ALA A 31 -0.11 -15.86 -3.56
N ASP A 32 0.50 -15.89 -4.74
CA ASP A 32 1.83 -15.39 -5.07
C ASP A 32 1.82 -13.95 -5.62
N ALA A 33 0.64 -13.38 -5.88
CA ALA A 33 0.48 -11.97 -6.22
C ALA A 33 0.46 -11.11 -4.96
N GLY A 34 0.97 -9.88 -5.06
CA GLY A 34 0.98 -8.93 -3.96
C GLY A 34 2.16 -7.98 -3.99
N MET A 35 2.50 -7.46 -2.81
CA MET A 35 3.55 -6.48 -2.64
C MET A 35 4.30 -6.71 -1.34
N ILE A 36 5.61 -6.48 -1.37
CA ILE A 36 6.43 -6.40 -0.17
C ILE A 36 6.86 -4.95 -0.01
N LEU A 37 6.50 -4.32 1.09
CA LEU A 37 6.90 -2.94 1.42
C LEU A 37 8.24 -2.96 2.14
N HIS A 38 9.26 -2.34 1.54
CA HIS A 38 10.58 -2.13 2.15
C HIS A 38 10.68 -0.78 2.86
N LYS A 39 9.79 0.14 2.51
CA LYS A 39 9.60 1.44 3.14
C LYS A 39 8.13 1.64 3.48
N ILE A 40 7.87 2.27 4.61
CA ILE A 40 6.52 2.59 5.08
C ILE A 40 6.31 4.11 5.13
N SER A 41 5.04 4.53 5.26
CA SER A 41 4.71 5.94 5.44
C SER A 41 5.48 6.51 6.64
N GLY A 42 6.29 7.53 6.39
CA GLY A 42 7.08 8.24 7.40
C GLY A 42 8.57 7.98 7.30
N ASP A 43 8.97 6.97 6.53
CA ASP A 43 10.38 6.75 6.25
C ASP A 43 10.93 7.88 5.39
N GLU A 44 12.16 8.31 5.71
CA GLU A 44 12.96 9.12 4.81
C GLU A 44 13.50 8.24 3.68
N VAL A 45 13.38 8.72 2.44
CA VAL A 45 13.77 8.00 1.23
C VAL A 45 14.49 8.92 0.25
N ARG A 46 15.42 8.34 -0.51
CA ARG A 46 16.20 8.99 -1.56
C ARG A 46 15.90 8.39 -2.92
N LYS A 47 16.21 9.15 -3.96
CA LYS A 47 16.11 8.65 -5.33
C LYS A 47 16.97 7.39 -5.49
N GLY A 48 16.34 6.31 -5.93
CA GLY A 48 16.98 5.01 -6.11
C GLY A 48 16.67 4.01 -4.99
N ASP A 49 16.07 4.45 -3.87
CA ASP A 49 15.65 3.54 -2.81
C ASP A 49 14.54 2.60 -3.30
N LEU A 50 14.65 1.32 -2.90
CA LEU A 50 13.61 0.33 -3.11
C LEU A 50 12.47 0.59 -2.11
N ILE A 51 11.32 1.03 -2.62
CA ILE A 51 10.13 1.29 -1.80
C ILE A 51 9.30 0.01 -1.62
N MET A 52 9.08 -0.71 -2.72
CA MET A 52 8.24 -1.90 -2.75
C MET A 52 8.66 -2.85 -3.87
N GLU A 53 8.55 -4.14 -3.60
CA GLU A 53 8.56 -5.19 -4.64
C GLU A 53 7.11 -5.55 -4.97
N VAL A 54 6.84 -5.82 -6.26
CA VAL A 54 5.49 -6.03 -6.78
C VAL A 54 5.46 -7.36 -7.53
N PHE A 55 4.49 -8.20 -7.17
CA PHE A 55 4.26 -9.52 -7.75
C PHE A 55 2.86 -9.53 -8.35
N GLY A 56 2.77 -9.81 -9.65
CA GLY A 56 1.49 -9.89 -10.36
C GLY A 56 1.26 -11.27 -10.95
N LYS A 57 0.00 -11.64 -11.13
CA LYS A 57 -0.41 -12.89 -11.79
C LYS A 57 0.03 -12.99 -13.26
N SER A 58 0.35 -11.86 -13.88
CA SER A 58 0.85 -11.74 -15.25
C SER A 58 1.57 -10.40 -15.46
N GLU A 59 2.34 -10.28 -16.53
CA GLU A 59 2.99 -9.01 -16.91
C GLU A 59 1.96 -7.88 -17.13
N GLU A 60 0.83 -8.19 -17.79
CA GLU A 60 -0.26 -7.24 -18.01
C GLU A 60 -0.87 -6.71 -16.69
N SER A 61 -0.97 -7.58 -15.68
CA SER A 61 -1.47 -7.19 -14.35
C SER A 61 -0.55 -6.18 -13.67
N ILE A 62 0.77 -6.33 -13.85
CA ILE A 62 1.77 -5.40 -13.33
C ILE A 62 1.69 -4.07 -14.05
N GLU A 63 1.60 -4.08 -15.39
CA GLU A 63 1.49 -2.84 -16.17
C GLU A 63 0.20 -2.07 -15.85
N THR A 64 -0.89 -2.76 -15.52
CA THR A 64 -2.14 -2.16 -15.03
C THR A 64 -1.98 -1.55 -13.63
N ALA A 65 -1.35 -2.28 -12.69
CA ALA A 65 -1.23 -1.86 -11.29
C ALA A 65 -0.20 -0.74 -11.06
N LYS A 66 0.89 -0.76 -11.83
CA LYS A 66 2.04 0.16 -11.72
C LYS A 66 1.68 1.65 -11.73
N PRO A 67 0.85 2.20 -12.65
CA PRO A 67 0.45 3.61 -12.58
C PRO A 67 -0.34 3.94 -11.32
N ILE A 68 -1.20 3.03 -10.86
CA ILE A 68 -1.99 3.20 -9.63
C ILE A 68 -1.05 3.27 -8.43
N LEU A 69 -0.11 2.33 -8.33
CA LEU A 69 0.92 2.31 -7.26
C LEU A 69 1.76 3.59 -7.27
N LYS A 70 2.23 4.04 -8.44
CA LYS A 70 2.97 5.31 -8.54
C LYS A 70 2.16 6.49 -8.03
N SER A 71 0.86 6.54 -8.34
CA SER A 71 -0.05 7.60 -7.87
C SER A 71 -0.42 7.50 -6.38
N ALA A 72 -0.14 6.36 -5.74
CA ALA A 72 -0.34 6.14 -4.31
C ALA A 72 0.84 6.63 -3.47
N LEU A 73 2.02 6.86 -4.08
CA LEU A 73 3.22 7.34 -3.41
C LEU A 73 3.31 8.85 -3.50
N THR A 74 3.58 9.51 -2.38
CA THR A 74 3.85 10.95 -2.31
C THR A 74 5.11 11.19 -1.48
N TYR A 75 5.89 12.21 -1.86
CA TYR A 75 7.13 12.58 -1.20
C TYR A 75 7.05 14.03 -0.73
N SER A 76 7.50 14.30 0.49
CA SER A 76 7.47 15.64 1.10
C SER A 76 8.78 15.94 1.83
N GLN A 77 9.19 17.21 1.90
CA GLN A 77 10.34 17.62 2.73
C GLN A 77 10.01 17.66 4.22
N GLN A 78 8.72 17.69 4.57
CA GLN A 78 8.23 17.67 5.93
C GLN A 78 7.47 16.37 6.20
N GLN A 79 7.72 15.77 7.36
CA GLN A 79 7.03 14.57 7.78
C GLN A 79 5.53 14.85 7.98
N ASP A 80 4.70 13.92 7.52
CA ASP A 80 3.25 14.05 7.60
C ASP A 80 2.74 13.86 9.04
N GLU A 81 1.97 14.83 9.53
CA GLU A 81 1.36 14.78 10.87
C GLU A 81 0.41 13.58 11.06
N ARG A 82 -0.17 13.05 9.97
CA ARG A 82 -1.02 11.84 10.01
C ARG A 82 -0.26 10.61 10.53
N ILE A 83 1.05 10.57 10.36
CA ILE A 83 1.91 9.44 10.71
C ILE A 83 2.18 9.40 12.22
N LYS A 84 2.05 10.52 12.93
CA LYS A 84 2.25 10.58 14.38
C LYS A 84 1.09 9.98 15.17
N LYS A 85 0.00 9.58 14.51
CA LYS A 85 -1.16 8.97 15.17
C LYS A 85 -0.82 7.55 15.64
N PRO A 86 -1.24 7.15 16.85
CA PRO A 86 -1.03 5.78 17.30
C PRO A 86 -1.86 4.80 16.47
N LEU A 87 -1.32 3.59 16.26
CA LEU A 87 -2.05 2.52 15.57
C LEU A 87 -3.33 2.11 16.31
N LEU A 88 -3.28 2.11 17.65
CA LEU A 88 -4.42 1.87 18.52
C LEU A 88 -4.95 3.22 19.01
N LEU A 89 -6.10 3.64 18.47
CA LEU A 89 -6.73 4.91 18.85
C LEU A 89 -7.52 4.78 20.16
N LYS A 90 -8.26 3.68 20.32
CA LYS A 90 -9.14 3.45 21.47
C LYS A 90 -9.49 1.96 21.56
N THR A 91 -9.56 1.45 22.78
CA THR A 91 -10.19 0.17 23.09
C THR A 91 -11.61 0.44 23.58
N ILE A 92 -12.62 -0.24 23.00
CA ILE A 92 -14.01 -0.12 23.44
C ILE A 92 -14.36 -1.39 24.20
N THR A 93 -14.54 -1.28 25.52
CA THR A 93 -14.95 -2.38 26.41
C THR A 93 -16.38 -2.14 26.88
N ASN A 94 -17.16 -3.22 27.01
CA ASN A 94 -18.49 -3.13 27.59
C ASN A 94 -18.34 -2.97 29.12
N LEU A 95 -18.82 -1.85 29.69
CA LEU A 95 -18.85 -1.60 31.14
C LEU A 95 -20.20 -2.05 31.74
N TYR A 96 -20.69 -3.22 31.34
CA TYR A 96 -21.80 -3.86 32.03
C TYR A 96 -21.23 -5.08 32.74
N GLU A 97 -21.02 -4.90 34.05
CA GLU A 97 -21.02 -5.99 35.04
C GLU A 97 -22.37 -6.73 35.04
#